data_AF-A0A7S4CL04-F1
#
_entry.id   AF-A0A7S4CL04-F1
#
_cell.length_a   1.000
_cell.length_b   1.000
_cell.length_c   1.000
_cell.angle_alpha   90.00
_cell.angle_beta   90.00
_cell.angle_gamma   90.00
#
_symmetry.space_group_name_H-M   'P 1'
#
loop_
_entity.id
_entity.type
_entity.pdbx_description
1 polymer ?
#
loop_
_entity_poly.entity_id
_entity_poly.type
_entity_poly.pdbx_seq_one_letter_code
_entity_poly.pdbx_strand_id
1 'polypeptide(L)'
;NLVGDIGAEALAELKWAPSLHTLTLDLRSNEVGNRGALVLATLKEAPMLQNLTLNLRNNRLGDVGAQALAGFKDAPALQTLNLDFRSNEISDIGAQALASLKD
;
A
#
# COMPACT_ATOMS: atom_id res chain seq x y z
N ASN A 1 -1.35 -0.05 -17.46
CA ASN A 1 -2.53 0.80 -17.19
C ASN A 1 -2.04 2.05 -16.48
N LEU A 2 -2.72 3.17 -16.62
CA LEU A 2 -2.37 4.42 -15.94
C LEU A 2 -3.33 4.62 -14.75
N VAL A 3 -3.35 3.66 -13.81
CA VAL A 3 -4.13 3.84 -12.57
C VAL A 3 -3.65 5.13 -11.89
N GLY A 4 -2.33 5.31 -11.77
CA GLY A 4 -1.72 6.49 -11.18
C GLY A 4 -2.23 6.77 -9.77
N ASP A 5 -1.97 7.99 -9.28
CA ASP A 5 -2.42 8.40 -7.95
C ASP A 5 -3.95 8.50 -7.86
N ILE A 6 -4.62 8.90 -8.95
CA ILE A 6 -6.09 9.06 -8.99
C ILE A 6 -6.80 7.71 -8.86
N GLY A 7 -6.33 6.70 -9.61
CA GLY A 7 -6.90 5.36 -9.50
C GLY A 7 -6.55 4.70 -8.17
N ALA A 8 -5.37 4.98 -7.61
CA ALA A 8 -5.01 4.57 -6.25
C ALA A 8 -5.97 5.18 -5.20
N GLU A 9 -6.38 6.43 -5.39
CA GLU A 9 -7.38 7.10 -4.55
C GLU A 9 -8.74 6.40 -4.64
N ALA A 10 -9.22 6.08 -5.84
CA ALA A 10 -10.46 5.32 -6.02
C ALA A 10 -10.41 3.92 -5.39
N LEU A 11 -9.25 3.25 -5.43
CA LEU A 11 -9.08 1.92 -4.83
C LEU A 11 -9.03 1.97 -3.29
N ALA A 12 -8.54 3.06 -2.70
CA ALA A 12 -8.49 3.21 -1.25
C ALA A 12 -9.89 3.32 -0.61
N GLU A 13 -10.89 3.79 -1.37
CA GLU A 13 -12.30 3.82 -0.91
C GLU A 13 -12.86 2.43 -0.58
N LEU A 14 -12.22 1.35 -1.05
CA LEU A 14 -12.56 -0.01 -0.66
C LEU A 14 -12.49 -0.24 0.86
N LYS A 15 -11.81 0.62 1.62
CA LYS A 15 -11.80 0.57 3.09
C LYS A 15 -13.18 0.67 3.73
N TRP A 16 -14.15 1.27 3.05
CA TRP A 16 -15.53 1.41 3.52
C TRP A 16 -16.41 0.20 3.19
N ALA A 17 -15.91 -0.79 2.45
CA ALA A 17 -16.68 -1.97 2.10
C ALA A 17 -16.94 -2.83 3.36
N PRO A 18 -18.20 -3.04 3.77
CA PRO A 18 -18.56 -3.58 5.09
C PRO A 18 -18.21 -5.06 5.29
N SER A 19 -17.76 -5.75 4.24
CA SER A 19 -17.43 -7.17 4.28
C SER A 19 -16.11 -7.49 3.55
N LEU A 20 -15.22 -6.50 3.40
CA LEU A 20 -13.94 -6.70 2.73
C LEU A 20 -12.94 -7.37 3.67
N HIS A 21 -12.82 -8.69 3.56
CA HIS A 21 -11.89 -9.49 4.37
C HIS A 21 -10.52 -9.68 3.70
N THR A 22 -10.53 -9.74 2.36
CA THR A 22 -9.34 -9.97 1.55
C THR A 22 -9.33 -9.00 0.39
N LEU A 23 -8.20 -8.36 0.18
CA LEU A 23 -7.96 -7.47 -0.95
C LEU A 23 -6.64 -7.83 -1.63
N THR A 24 -6.68 -8.02 -2.94
CA THR A 24 -5.49 -8.22 -3.76
C THR A 24 -5.52 -7.22 -4.90
N LEU A 25 -4.51 -6.35 -4.96
CA LEU A 25 -4.36 -5.35 -6.02
C LEU A 25 -3.02 -5.56 -6.72
N ASP A 26 -3.06 -5.81 -8.03
CA ASP A 26 -1.89 -5.73 -8.89
C ASP A 26 -1.83 -4.36 -9.56
N LEU A 27 -0.95 -3.52 -9.01
CA LEU A 27 -0.68 -2.17 -9.46
C LEU A 27 0.73 -2.07 -10.06
N ARG A 28 1.32 -3.18 -10.53
CA ARG A 28 2.64 -3.14 -11.17
C ARG A 28 2.63 -2.21 -12.39
N SER A 29 3.64 -1.34 -12.51
CA SER A 29 3.80 -0.46 -13.68
C SER A 29 2.56 0.40 -13.95
N ASN A 30 2.04 1.06 -12.91
CA ASN A 30 0.85 1.91 -12.96
C ASN A 30 1.09 3.36 -12.57
N GLU A 31 2.34 3.79 -12.48
CA GLU A 31 2.70 5.19 -12.19
C GLU A 31 2.22 5.72 -10.82
N VAL A 32 2.01 4.83 -9.85
CA VAL A 32 1.67 5.20 -8.47
C VAL A 32 2.84 5.95 -7.82
N GLY A 33 2.63 7.18 -7.42
CA GLY A 33 3.60 8.02 -6.75
C GLY A 33 3.48 7.98 -5.22
N ASN A 34 4.23 8.87 -4.56
CA ASN A 34 4.12 9.10 -3.11
C ASN A 34 2.68 9.34 -2.65
N ARG A 35 1.91 10.15 -3.40
CA ARG A 35 0.51 10.47 -3.06
C ARG A 35 -0.39 9.25 -3.17
N GLY A 36 -0.29 8.47 -4.25
CA GLY A 36 -1.06 7.24 -4.39
C GLY A 36 -0.73 6.24 -3.29
N ALA A 37 0.55 6.10 -2.93
CA ALA A 37 1.00 5.28 -1.81
C ALA A 37 0.39 5.72 -0.46
N LEU A 38 0.37 7.03 -0.21
CA LEU A 38 -0.23 7.63 0.98
C LEU A 38 -1.71 7.28 1.11
N VAL A 39 -2.45 7.40 0.01
CA VAL A 39 -3.88 7.12 0.02
C VAL A 39 -4.16 5.61 0.12
N LEU A 40 -3.39 4.77 -0.59
CA LEU A 40 -3.48 3.30 -0.44
C LEU A 40 -3.20 2.84 0.99
N ALA A 41 -2.28 3.49 1.71
CA ALA A 41 -2.00 3.17 3.11
C ALA A 41 -3.22 3.36 4.03
N THR A 42 -4.23 4.15 3.62
CA THR A 42 -5.48 4.31 4.38
C THR A 42 -6.35 3.05 4.38
N LEU A 43 -6.06 2.06 3.52
CA LEU A 43 -6.68 0.73 3.60
C LEU A 43 -6.46 0.04 4.96
N LYS A 44 -5.47 0.49 5.75
CA LYS A 44 -5.29 0.06 7.14
C LYS A 44 -6.47 0.37 8.05
N GLU A 45 -7.31 1.32 7.68
CA GLU A 45 -8.52 1.72 8.43
C GLU A 45 -9.71 0.77 8.18
N ALA A 46 -9.60 -0.14 7.20
CA ALA A 46 -10.66 -1.08 6.87
C ALA A 46 -10.91 -2.05 8.05
N PRO A 47 -12.10 -2.02 8.68
CA PRO A 47 -12.32 -2.68 9.97
C PRO A 47 -12.32 -4.21 9.91
N MET A 48 -12.51 -4.78 8.71
CA MET A 48 -12.58 -6.24 8.50
C MET A 48 -11.47 -6.79 7.60
N LEU A 49 -10.56 -5.94 7.11
CA LEU A 49 -9.53 -6.36 6.16
C LEU A 49 -8.43 -7.13 6.87
N GLN A 50 -8.44 -8.45 6.70
CA GLN A 50 -7.51 -9.39 7.33
C GLN A 50 -6.34 -9.74 6.42
N ASN A 51 -6.55 -9.77 5.11
CA ASN A 51 -5.52 -10.17 4.15
C ASN A 51 -5.37 -9.12 3.06
N LEU A 52 -4.20 -8.51 2.99
CA LEU A 52 -3.88 -7.50 1.98
C LEU A 52 -2.66 -7.95 1.17
N THR A 53 -2.85 -8.06 -0.14
CA THR A 53 -1.75 -8.23 -1.10
C THR A 53 -1.70 -7.03 -2.04
N LEU A 54 -0.58 -6.31 -2.04
CA LEU A 54 -0.32 -5.17 -2.90
C LEU A 54 0.95 -5.41 -3.72
N ASN A 55 0.79 -5.58 -5.03
CA ASN A 55 1.92 -5.56 -5.97
C ASN A 55 2.08 -4.15 -6.51
N LEU A 56 3.08 -3.43 -6.03
CA LEU A 56 3.40 -2.05 -6.41
C LEU A 56 4.70 -1.99 -7.22
N ARG A 57 5.17 -3.09 -7.82
CA ARG A 57 6.43 -3.09 -8.56
C ARG A 57 6.47 -2.06 -9.69
N ASN A 58 7.65 -1.51 -9.99
CA ASN A 58 7.86 -0.57 -11.10
C ASN A 58 6.91 0.65 -11.05
N ASN A 59 6.76 1.27 -9.89
CA ASN A 59 6.07 2.55 -9.73
C ASN A 59 7.07 3.62 -9.25
N ARG A 60 6.59 4.73 -8.68
CA ARG A 60 7.41 5.88 -8.28
C ARG A 60 7.16 6.22 -6.80
N LEU A 61 7.15 5.20 -5.94
CA LEU A 61 6.75 5.37 -4.54
C LEU A 61 7.70 6.25 -3.74
N GLY A 62 9.02 6.21 -3.98
CA GLY A 62 10.01 6.94 -3.19
C GLY A 62 10.00 6.63 -1.69
N ASP A 63 10.81 7.35 -0.92
CA ASP A 63 10.89 7.16 0.54
C ASP A 63 9.60 7.58 1.26
N VAL A 64 8.93 8.64 0.79
CA VAL A 64 7.68 9.11 1.42
C VAL A 64 6.56 8.11 1.21
N GLY A 65 6.44 7.52 0.01
CA GLY A 65 5.48 6.44 -0.22
C GLY A 65 5.82 5.18 0.58
N ALA A 66 7.10 4.82 0.72
CA ALA A 66 7.52 3.72 1.56
C ALA A 66 7.17 3.93 3.05
N GLN A 67 7.40 5.14 3.58
CA GLN A 67 7.00 5.52 4.94
C GLN A 67 5.49 5.46 5.14
N ALA A 68 4.70 5.88 4.15
CA ALA A 68 3.26 5.77 4.23
C ALA A 68 2.79 4.31 4.29
N LEU A 69 3.33 3.45 3.42
CA LEU A 69 3.01 2.02 3.40
C LEU A 69 3.48 1.31 4.69
N ALA A 70 4.55 1.77 5.35
CA ALA A 70 4.95 1.28 6.66
C ALA A 70 3.87 1.48 7.74
N GLY A 71 2.91 2.38 7.53
CA GLY A 71 1.76 2.57 8.40
C GLY A 71 0.81 1.37 8.48
N PHE A 72 0.92 0.36 7.59
CA PHE A 72 0.13 -0.87 7.70
C PHE A 72 0.42 -1.68 8.97
N LYS A 73 1.54 -1.46 9.66
CA LYS A 73 1.79 -2.04 10.99
C LYS A 73 0.72 -1.65 12.02
N ASP A 74 0.05 -0.52 11.82
CA ASP A 74 -0.99 -0.01 12.71
C ASP A 74 -2.39 -0.49 12.29
N ALA A 75 -2.51 -1.41 11.32
CA ALA A 75 -3.80 -1.90 10.84
C ALA A 75 -4.43 -2.86 11.87
N PRO A 76 -5.56 -2.51 12.49
CA PRO A 76 -6.08 -3.25 13.66
C PRO A 76 -6.62 -4.64 13.33
N ALA A 77 -7.08 -4.86 12.10
CA ALA A 77 -7.68 -6.12 11.66
C ALA A 77 -6.73 -6.98 10.80
N LEU A 78 -5.60 -6.42 10.36
CA LEU A 78 -4.74 -7.05 9.36
C LEU A 78 -3.92 -8.18 9.98
N GLN A 79 -4.06 -9.37 9.42
CA GLN A 79 -3.34 -10.58 9.84
C GLN A 79 -2.21 -10.92 8.87
N THR A 80 -2.45 -10.68 7.57
CA THR A 80 -1.48 -10.95 6.51
C THR A 80 -1.30 -9.71 5.65
N LEU A 81 -0.07 -9.23 5.55
CA LEU A 81 0.36 -8.21 4.59
C LEU A 81 1.40 -8.80 3.64
N ASN A 82 1.11 -8.79 2.35
CA ASN A 82 2.07 -9.09 1.30
C ASN A 82 2.28 -7.84 0.43
N LEU A 83 3.47 -7.26 0.51
CA LEU A 83 3.81 -6.03 -0.19
C LEU A 83 5.01 -6.26 -1.11
N ASP A 84 4.82 -6.07 -2.41
CA ASP A 84 5.90 -6.09 -3.39
C ASP A 84 6.18 -4.69 -3.92
N PHE A 85 7.22 -4.06 -3.39
CA PHE A 85 7.60 -2.69 -3.69
C PHE A 85 8.90 -2.59 -4.51
N ARG A 86 9.32 -3.66 -5.18
CA ARG A 86 10.56 -3.63 -5.97
C ARG A 86 10.50 -2.60 -7.10
N SER A 87 11.64 -1.95 -7.39
CA SER A 87 11.77 -0.94 -8.45
C SER A 87 10.84 0.27 -8.24
N ASN A 88 11.04 1.00 -7.13
CA ASN A 88 10.21 2.15 -6.74
C ASN A 88 10.99 3.37 -6.25
N GLU A 89 12.29 3.45 -6.57
CA GLU A 89 13.13 4.59 -6.16
C GLU A 89 13.18 4.79 -4.64
N ILE A 90 13.07 3.69 -3.88
CA ILE A 90 13.15 3.67 -2.42
C ILE A 90 14.63 3.60 -2.03
N SER A 91 15.09 4.55 -1.22
CA SER A 91 16.43 4.58 -0.64
C SER A 91 16.48 3.83 0.69
N ASP A 92 17.63 3.86 1.36
CA ASP A 92 17.82 3.27 2.69
C ASP A 92 16.84 3.84 3.72
N ILE A 93 16.43 5.11 3.58
CA ILE A 93 15.46 5.76 4.49
C ILE A 93 14.10 5.08 4.39
N GLY A 94 13.56 4.93 3.18
CA GLY A 94 12.29 4.25 2.97
C GLY A 94 12.37 2.76 3.29
N ALA A 95 13.51 2.11 2.99
CA ALA A 95 13.74 0.71 3.35
C ALA A 95 13.72 0.50 4.88
N GLN A 96 14.32 1.41 5.65
CA GLN A 96 14.28 1.37 7.11
C GLN A 96 12.86 1.54 7.66
N ALA A 97 12.04 2.40 7.03
CA ALA A 97 10.64 2.53 7.41
C ALA A 97 9.87 1.22 7.17
N LEU A 98 10.02 0.62 5.99
CA LEU A 98 9.38 -0.65 5.65
C LEU A 98 9.88 -1.83 6.49
N ALA A 99 11.11 -1.78 7.02
CA ALA A 99 11.61 -2.79 7.93
C ALA A 99 10.78 -2.89 9.23
N SER A 100 10.08 -1.82 9.63
CA SER A 100 9.16 -1.84 10.77
C SER A 100 7.84 -2.60 10.53
N LEU A 101 7.59 -3.07 9.30
CA LEU A 101 6.47 -3.97 9.00
C LEU A 101 6.75 -5.42 9.37
N LYS A 102 8.00 -5.77 9.69
CA LYS A 102 8.39 -7.11 10.12
C LYS A 102 8.32 -7.19 11.63
N ASP A 103 7.31 -7.90 12.14
CA ASP A 103 7.38 -8.62 13.42
C ASP A 103 7.36 -10.12 13.14
#